data_AF-A0A4Q0SL77-F1
#
_entry.id   AF-A0A4Q0SL77-F1
#
_cell.length_a   1.000
_cell.length_b   1.000
_cell.length_c   1.000
_cell.angle_alpha   90.00
_cell.angle_beta   90.00
_cell.angle_gamma   90.00
#
_symmetry.space_group_name_H-M   'P 1'
#
loop_
_entity.id
_entity.type
_entity.pdbx_description
1 polymer ?
#
loop_
_entity_poly.entity_id
_entity_poly.type
_entity_poly.pdbx_seq_one_letter_code
_entity_poly.pdbx_strand_id
1 'polypeptide(L)'
;MTRMNIAVAAALLSAAALTPTLAQAQFSEPAAYQAAHPDRDVLNGGQLTPAGRAARGEAVAPSEAYAAYPAAVAPVVRPRHRRHHQ
;
A
#
# COMPACT_ATOMS: atom_id res chain seq x y z
N MET A 1 -35.35 -50.71 2.94
CA MET A 1 -34.55 -49.90 3.89
C MET A 1 -33.21 -49.43 3.32
N THR A 2 -32.43 -50.29 2.66
CA THR A 2 -31.10 -49.93 2.09
C THR A 2 -31.11 -48.80 1.07
N ARG A 3 -32.03 -48.79 0.10
CA ARG A 3 -32.11 -47.73 -0.92
C ARG A 3 -32.41 -46.34 -0.33
N MET A 4 -33.27 -46.29 0.69
CA MET A 4 -33.58 -45.05 1.41
C MET A 4 -32.35 -44.53 2.14
N ASN A 5 -31.61 -45.40 2.81
CA ASN A 5 -30.38 -45.02 3.52
C ASN A 5 -29.30 -44.51 2.56
N ILE A 6 -29.19 -45.10 1.36
CA ILE A 6 -28.28 -44.61 0.32
C ILE A 6 -28.69 -43.22 -0.18
N ALA A 7 -29.98 -43.00 -0.41
CA ALA A 7 -30.49 -41.69 -0.83
C ALA A 7 -30.23 -40.61 0.23
N VAL A 8 -30.44 -40.93 1.52
CA VAL A 8 -30.16 -40.03 2.63
C VAL A 8 -28.66 -39.76 2.75
N ALA A 9 -27.81 -40.78 2.65
CA ALA A 9 -26.36 -40.61 2.69
C ALA A 9 -25.85 -39.75 1.53
N ALA A 10 -26.36 -39.97 0.31
CA ALA A 10 -26.02 -39.16 -0.85
C ALA A 10 -26.47 -37.70 -0.67
N ALA A 11 -27.68 -37.47 -0.17
CA ALA A 11 -28.19 -36.13 0.10
C ALA A 11 -27.34 -35.38 1.14
N LEU A 12 -26.95 -36.06 2.24
CA LEU A 12 -26.10 -35.48 3.28
C LEU A 12 -24.69 -35.18 2.75
N LEU A 13 -24.11 -36.06 1.93
CA LEU A 13 -22.79 -35.86 1.34
C LEU A 13 -22.79 -34.71 0.32
N SER A 14 -23.84 -34.60 -0.50
CA SER A 14 -24.04 -33.45 -1.41
C SER A 14 -24.24 -32.14 -0.64
N ALA A 15 -24.98 -32.16 0.47
CA ALA A 15 -25.16 -30.99 1.32
C ALA A 15 -23.87 -30.54 2.03
N ALA A 16 -23.01 -31.49 2.44
CA ALA A 16 -21.73 -31.20 3.04
C ALA A 16 -20.67 -30.74 2.02
N ALA A 17 -20.74 -31.22 0.76
CA ALA A 17 -19.89 -30.77 -0.34
C ALA A 17 -20.26 -29.38 -0.85
N LEU A 18 -21.47 -28.90 -0.58
CA LEU A 18 -21.86 -27.49 -0.71
C LEU A 18 -21.33 -26.69 0.48
N THR A 19 -20.03 -26.79 0.77
CA THR A 19 -19.37 -25.78 1.59
C THR A 19 -19.50 -24.45 0.83
N PRO A 20 -20.18 -23.43 1.39
CA PRO A 20 -20.06 -22.11 0.82
C PRO A 20 -18.60 -21.69 1.04
N THR A 21 -17.81 -21.65 -0.02
CA THR A 21 -16.55 -20.88 -0.08
C THR A 21 -16.83 -19.37 -0.01
N LEU A 22 -17.86 -18.95 0.72
CA LEU A 22 -18.24 -17.56 0.99
C LEU A 22 -17.35 -16.94 2.08
N ALA A 23 -16.10 -17.42 2.20
CA ALA A 23 -15.07 -16.80 3.05
C ALA A 23 -14.09 -15.94 2.24
N GLN A 24 -14.26 -15.85 0.92
CA GLN A 24 -13.55 -14.89 0.09
C GLN A 24 -14.56 -14.24 -0.86
N ALA A 25 -15.44 -13.39 -0.32
CA ALA A 25 -15.82 -12.21 -1.10
C ALA A 25 -14.51 -11.45 -1.31
N GLN A 26 -13.80 -11.86 -2.36
CA GLN A 26 -12.63 -11.21 -2.91
C GLN A 26 -12.96 -9.74 -2.90
N PHE A 27 -12.20 -8.94 -2.15
CA PHE A 27 -12.37 -7.49 -2.13
C PHE A 27 -12.26 -6.99 -3.58
N SER A 28 -13.39 -6.94 -4.28
CA SER A 28 -13.49 -6.65 -5.70
C SER A 28 -13.30 -5.15 -5.95
N GLU A 29 -13.47 -4.36 -4.90
CA GLU A 29 -13.25 -2.92 -4.92
C GLU A 29 -11.99 -2.58 -4.11
N PRO A 30 -10.92 -2.09 -4.76
CA PRO A 30 -9.72 -1.66 -4.07
C PRO A 30 -10.00 -0.55 -3.03
N ALA A 31 -11.10 0.20 -3.19
CA ALA A 31 -11.53 1.21 -2.23
C ALA A 31 -12.08 0.61 -0.91
N ALA A 32 -12.84 -0.48 -0.97
CA ALA A 32 -13.40 -1.11 0.22
C ALA A 32 -12.33 -1.76 1.10
N TYR A 33 -11.33 -2.38 0.46
CA TYR A 33 -10.18 -2.92 1.19
C TYR A 33 -9.35 -1.83 1.87
N GLN A 34 -9.16 -0.69 1.22
CA GLN A 34 -8.46 0.48 1.79
C GLN A 34 -9.22 1.07 3.00
N ALA A 35 -10.55 1.11 2.95
CA ALA A 35 -11.36 1.57 4.09
C ALA A 35 -11.20 0.67 5.32
N ALA A 36 -11.10 -0.64 5.12
CA ALA A 36 -10.86 -1.60 6.21
C ALA A 36 -9.40 -1.66 6.67
N HIS A 37 -8.46 -1.31 5.80
CA HIS A 37 -7.01 -1.37 6.08
C HIS A 37 -6.34 -0.03 5.70
N PRO A 38 -6.58 1.04 6.48
CA PRO A 38 -6.03 2.37 6.18
C PRO A 38 -4.49 2.42 6.22
N ASP A 39 -3.87 1.46 6.92
CA ASP A 39 -2.42 1.34 7.01
C ASP A 39 -1.81 0.57 5.83
N ARG A 40 -2.62 0.08 4.88
CA ARG A 40 -2.18 -0.76 3.76
C ARG A 40 -2.47 -0.08 2.41
N ASP A 41 -1.44 0.03 1.59
CA ASP A 41 -1.50 0.64 0.28
C ASP A 41 -1.74 -0.42 -0.81
N VAL A 42 -2.99 -0.50 -1.30
CA VAL A 42 -3.39 -1.48 -2.33
C VAL A 42 -2.67 -1.26 -3.66
N LEU A 43 -2.36 -0.01 -4.02
CA LEU A 43 -1.67 0.30 -5.28
C LEU A 43 -0.23 -0.20 -5.26
N ASN A 44 0.36 -0.27 -4.07
CA ASN A 44 1.71 -0.79 -3.84
C ASN A 44 1.70 -2.23 -3.30
N GLY A 45 0.69 -3.04 -3.65
CA GLY A 45 0.66 -4.48 -3.32
C GLY A 45 0.41 -4.77 -1.83
N GLY A 46 -0.24 -3.86 -1.11
CA GLY A 46 -0.53 -4.00 0.31
C GLY A 46 0.66 -3.66 1.22
N GLN A 47 1.64 -2.90 0.73
CA GLN A 47 2.71 -2.38 1.58
C GLN A 47 2.17 -1.43 2.65
N LEU A 48 2.91 -1.23 3.72
CA LEU A 48 2.51 -0.28 4.76
C LEU A 48 2.55 1.15 4.23
N THR A 49 1.49 1.92 4.48
CA THR A 49 1.45 3.35 4.18
C THR A 49 2.51 4.09 5.01
N PRO A 50 2.91 5.31 4.61
CA PRO A 50 3.82 6.12 5.44
C PRO A 50 3.33 6.31 6.88
N ALA A 51 2.02 6.50 7.07
CA ALA A 51 1.40 6.59 8.40
C ALA A 51 1.45 5.25 9.16
N GLY A 52 1.14 4.13 8.49
CA GLY A 52 1.23 2.79 9.08
C GLY A 52 2.66 2.42 9.49
N ARG A 53 3.66 2.79 8.69
CA ARG A 53 5.08 2.64 9.07
C ARG A 53 5.44 3.49 10.27
N ALA A 54 4.96 4.73 10.33
CA ALA A 54 5.19 5.59 11.48
C ALA A 54 4.58 5.03 12.77
N ALA A 55 3.35 4.52 12.71
CA ALA A 55 2.71 3.85 13.85
C ALA A 55 3.49 2.60 14.31
N ARG A 56 4.17 1.90 13.38
CA ARG A 56 5.03 0.75 13.68
C ARG A 56 6.43 1.14 14.18
N GLY A 57 6.77 2.42 14.23
CA GLY A 57 8.13 2.89 14.53
C GLY A 57 9.13 2.66 13.39
N GLU A 58 8.66 2.26 12.21
CA GLU A 58 9.42 2.13 10.96
C GLU A 58 9.41 3.42 10.15
N ALA A 59 8.91 4.53 10.73
CA ALA A 59 9.07 5.83 10.11
C ALA A 59 10.55 6.09 9.89
N VAL A 60 10.94 6.15 8.62
CA VAL A 60 12.13 6.90 8.23
C VAL A 60 11.82 8.32 8.65
N ALA A 61 12.40 8.76 9.77
CA ALA A 61 12.41 10.16 10.14
C ALA A 61 12.86 10.95 8.90
N PRO A 62 12.26 12.10 8.57
CA PRO A 62 12.77 12.93 7.50
C PRO A 62 14.21 13.27 7.87
N SER A 63 15.16 12.51 7.31
CA SER A 63 16.57 12.64 7.58
C SER A 63 17.03 13.86 6.82
N GLU A 64 16.73 15.04 7.38
CA GLU A 64 17.26 16.33 6.96
C GLU A 64 17.21 16.62 5.45
N ALA A 65 16.34 15.96 4.69
CA ALA A 65 16.35 16.08 3.22
C ALA A 65 16.07 17.51 2.76
N TYR A 66 15.30 18.27 3.56
CA TYR A 66 15.07 19.70 3.36
C TYR A 66 16.26 20.56 3.80
N ALA A 67 17.00 20.16 4.84
CA ALA A 67 18.20 20.87 5.31
C ALA A 67 19.46 20.55 4.48
N ALA A 68 19.45 19.43 3.75
CA ALA A 68 20.50 19.05 2.80
C ALA A 68 20.50 19.86 1.51
N TYR A 69 19.49 20.72 1.29
CA TYR A 69 19.54 21.69 0.21
C TYR A 69 20.62 22.73 0.53
N PRO A 70 21.68 22.84 -0.30
CA PRO A 70 22.66 23.89 -0.10
C PRO A 70 21.95 25.23 -0.23
N ALA A 71 22.09 26.08 0.79
CA ALA A 71 21.60 27.46 0.74
C ALA A 71 22.13 28.10 -0.55
N ALA A 72 21.22 28.69 -1.34
CA ALA A 72 21.56 29.30 -2.61
C ALA A 72 22.72 30.30 -2.41
N VAL A 73 23.89 29.98 -2.96
CA VAL A 73 25.05 30.85 -2.93
C VAL A 73 24.67 32.13 -3.66
N ALA A 74 24.69 33.26 -2.95
CA ALA A 74 24.43 34.57 -3.54
C ALA A 74 25.33 34.75 -4.78
N PRO A 75 24.81 35.18 -5.93
CA PRO A 75 25.60 35.30 -7.14
C PRO A 75 26.73 36.31 -6.92
N VAL A 76 27.96 35.89 -7.16
CA VAL A 76 29.15 36.75 -7.10
C VAL A 76 29.05 37.77 -8.23
N VAL A 77 28.71 39.02 -7.89
CA VAL A 77 28.79 40.16 -8.81
C VAL A 77 30.27 40.46 -9.06
N ARG A 78 30.78 40.07 -10.23
CA ARG A 78 32.15 40.41 -10.65
C ARG A 78 32.19 41.84 -11.19
N PRO A 79 33.07 42.72 -10.69
CA PRO A 79 33.29 44.01 -11.32
C PRO A 79 33.94 43.80 -12.69
N ARG A 80 33.24 44.18 -13.77
CA ARG A 80 33.85 44.24 -15.10
C ARG A 80 34.74 45.48 -15.17
N HIS A 81 36.03 45.31 -14.92
CA HIS A 81 37.00 46.37 -15.19
C HIS A 81 37.19 46.56 -16.70
N ARG A 82 36.59 47.68 -17.12
CA ARG A 82 36.73 48.51 -18.31
C ARG A 82 38.05 48.34 -19.10
N ARG A 83 37.86 48.24 -20.42
CA ARG A 83 38.85 48.20 -21.51
C ARG A 83 40.00 49.20 -21.32
N HIS A 84 41.21 48.75 -21.64
CA HIS A 84 42.27 49.63 -22.15
C HIS A 84 42.67 49.14 -23.54
N HIS A 85 42.48 50.03 -24.52
CA HIS A 85 43.03 49.96 -25.86
C HIS A 85 44.51 50.37 -25.82
N GLN A 86 45.37 49.57 -26.43
CA GLN A 86 46.52 50.03 -27.21
C GLN A 86 46.65 49.12 -28.44
#